data_AF-Q6AMN9-F1
#
_entry.id   AF-Q6AMN9-F1
#
_cell.length_a   1.000
_cell.length_b   1.000
_cell.length_c   1.000
_cell.angle_alpha   90.00
_cell.angle_beta   90.00
_cell.angle_gamma   90.00
#
_symmetry.space_group_name_H-M   'P 1'
#
loop_
_entity.id
_entity.type
_entity.pdbx_description
1 polymer ?
#
loop_
_entity_poly.entity_id
_entity_poly.type
_entity_poly.pdbx_seq_one_letter_code
_entity_poly.pdbx_strand_id
1 'polypeptide(L)'
;MEESPISQLIKYGRQAEELALLLIEQVATMTVDELEKNSEKHLRLQNHIIELTEEIKDKTVSREETYQLDEAHEILARLIEHNKKITAAARNSQALLKNNMRCMGESRVALTGYSQSQISGKKAGRLINSSR
;
A
#
# COMPACT_ATOMS: atom_id res chain seq x y z
N MET A 1 -25.91 -26.23 11.47
CA MET A 1 -24.78 -26.42 12.40
C MET A 1 -23.93 -25.16 12.32
N GLU A 2 -23.58 -24.54 13.44
CA GLU A 2 -22.65 -23.40 13.45
C GLU A 2 -21.24 -23.88 13.07
N GLU A 3 -20.52 -23.12 12.25
CA GLU A 3 -19.12 -23.41 11.87
C GLU A 3 -18.21 -23.31 13.12
N SER A 4 -17.27 -24.25 13.31
CA SER A 4 -16.31 -24.19 14.43
C SER A 4 -15.39 -22.96 14.31
N PRO A 5 -14.87 -22.41 15.43
CA PRO A 5 -13.96 -21.26 15.39
C PRO A 5 -12.72 -21.48 14.52
N ILE A 6 -12.17 -22.70 14.51
CA ILE A 6 -11.01 -23.06 13.66
C ILE A 6 -11.41 -23.07 12.18
N SER A 7 -12.60 -23.59 11.84
CA SER A 7 -13.10 -23.55 10.46
C SER A 7 -13.32 -22.12 9.98
N GLN A 8 -13.83 -21.24 10.85
CA GLN A 8 -13.97 -19.82 10.56
C GLN A 8 -12.59 -19.13 10.41
N LEU A 9 -11.61 -19.49 11.23
CA LEU A 9 -10.24 -18.96 11.16
C LEU A 9 -9.60 -19.29 9.80
N ILE A 10 -9.72 -20.54 9.34
CA ILE A 10 -9.25 -20.95 8.00
C ILE A 10 -9.94 -20.12 6.91
N LYS A 11 -11.27 -19.99 6.98
CA LYS A 11 -12.08 -19.27 6.00
C LYS A 11 -11.69 -17.80 5.90
N TYR A 12 -11.63 -17.07 7.01
CA TYR A 12 -11.23 -15.67 7.01
C TYR A 12 -9.75 -15.50 6.69
N GLY A 13 -8.90 -16.43 7.12
CA GLY A 13 -7.49 -16.47 6.77
C GLY A 13 -7.26 -16.55 5.26
N ARG A 14 -7.95 -17.46 4.56
CA ARG A 14 -7.87 -17.57 3.10
C ARG A 14 -8.39 -16.32 2.39
N GLN A 15 -9.50 -15.75 2.84
CA GLN A 15 -10.01 -14.48 2.30
C GLN A 15 -9.00 -13.34 2.49
N ALA A 16 -8.31 -13.31 3.64
CA ALA A 16 -7.27 -12.33 3.90
C ALA A 16 -6.05 -12.55 2.98
N GLU A 17 -5.64 -13.81 2.72
CA GLU A 17 -4.55 -14.12 1.79
C GLU A 17 -4.85 -13.63 0.36
N GLU A 18 -6.05 -13.93 -0.16
CA GLU A 18 -6.48 -13.49 -1.49
C GLU A 18 -6.47 -11.96 -1.60
N LEU A 19 -7.00 -11.29 -0.58
CA LEU A 19 -7.04 -9.83 -0.55
C LEU A 19 -5.64 -9.22 -0.38
N ALA A 20 -4.74 -9.87 0.37
CA ALA A 20 -3.37 -9.43 0.53
C ALA A 20 -2.59 -9.48 -0.80
N LEU A 21 -2.79 -10.52 -1.62
CA LEU A 21 -2.21 -10.60 -2.96
C LEU A 21 -2.71 -9.47 -3.87
N LEU A 22 -4.01 -9.18 -3.83
CA LEU A 22 -4.59 -8.05 -4.57
C LEU A 22 -4.00 -6.71 -4.11
N LEU A 23 -3.82 -6.51 -2.80
CA LEU A 23 -3.20 -5.30 -2.27
C LEU A 23 -1.75 -5.13 -2.73
N ILE A 24 -0.96 -6.20 -2.81
CA ILE A 24 0.42 -6.14 -3.35
C ILE A 24 0.41 -5.60 -4.78
N GLU A 25 -0.50 -6.09 -5.62
CA GLU A 25 -0.65 -5.64 -7.01
C GLU A 25 -1.11 -4.19 -7.11
N GLN A 26 -2.11 -3.80 -6.31
CA GLN A 26 -2.66 -2.44 -6.31
C GLN A 26 -1.62 -1.40 -5.85
N VAL A 27 -0.81 -1.73 -4.85
CA VAL A 27 0.30 -0.88 -4.41
C VAL A 27 1.37 -0.73 -5.50
N ALA A 28 1.67 -1.81 -6.22
CA ALA A 28 2.65 -1.81 -7.30
C ALA A 28 2.18 -1.00 -8.53
N THR A 29 0.88 -1.03 -8.81
CA THR A 29 0.24 -0.35 -9.96
C THR A 29 -0.28 1.06 -9.63
N MET A 30 -0.21 1.49 -8.36
CA MET A 30 -0.69 2.79 -7.87
C MET A 30 -2.18 3.05 -8.12
N THR A 31 -3.01 2.01 -8.08
CA THR A 31 -4.48 2.13 -8.17
C THR A 31 -5.09 2.55 -6.82
N VAL A 32 -4.94 3.83 -6.47
CA VAL A 32 -5.18 4.36 -5.12
C VAL A 32 -6.63 4.17 -4.62
N ASP A 33 -7.64 4.41 -5.47
CA ASP A 33 -9.04 4.39 -5.05
C ASP A 33 -9.50 2.97 -4.61
N GLU A 34 -9.03 1.94 -5.30
CA GLU A 34 -9.35 0.55 -4.95
C GLU A 34 -8.48 0.04 -3.80
N LEU A 35 -7.25 0.54 -3.69
CA LEU A 35 -6.30 0.20 -2.65
C LEU A 35 -6.83 0.54 -1.25
N GLU A 36 -7.42 1.72 -1.08
CA GLU A 36 -7.98 2.15 0.22
C GLU A 36 -9.13 1.23 0.65
N LYS A 37 -10.12 1.03 -0.23
CA LYS A 37 -11.28 0.18 0.04
C LYS A 37 -10.90 -1.27 0.37
N ASN A 38 -9.92 -1.83 -0.34
CA ASN A 38 -9.45 -3.18 -0.09
C ASN A 38 -8.58 -3.27 1.17
N SER A 39 -7.84 -2.22 1.51
CA SER A 39 -7.06 -2.16 2.76
C SER A 39 -7.96 -2.21 4.00
N GLU A 40 -9.08 -1.48 3.98
CA GLU A 40 -10.07 -1.55 5.06
C GLU A 40 -10.71 -2.93 5.21
N LYS A 41 -11.07 -3.57 4.09
CA LYS A 41 -11.62 -4.93 4.11
C LYS A 41 -10.61 -5.92 4.68
N HIS A 42 -9.34 -5.80 4.28
CA HIS A 42 -8.27 -6.65 4.77
C HIS A 42 -8.02 -6.44 6.27
N LEU A 43 -8.07 -5.20 6.75
CA LEU A 43 -8.00 -4.89 8.18
C LEU A 43 -9.15 -5.53 8.97
N ARG A 44 -10.38 -5.46 8.47
CA ARG A 44 -11.54 -6.11 9.11
C ARG A 44 -11.36 -7.63 9.21
N LEU A 45 -10.88 -8.27 8.15
CA LEU A 45 -10.58 -9.72 8.16
C LEU A 45 -9.48 -10.05 9.19
N GLN A 46 -8.42 -9.24 9.29
CA GLN A 46 -7.37 -9.46 10.30
C GLN A 46 -7.89 -9.31 11.73
N ASN A 47 -8.78 -8.36 11.99
CA ASN A 47 -9.39 -8.23 13.32
C ASN A 47 -10.22 -9.47 13.69
N HIS A 48 -11.00 -10.01 12.75
CA HIS A 48 -11.74 -11.27 12.99
C HIS A 48 -10.81 -12.46 13.20
N ILE A 49 -9.71 -12.54 12.46
CA ILE A 49 -8.67 -13.56 12.66
C ILE A 49 -8.09 -13.48 14.08
N ILE A 50 -7.80 -12.27 14.58
CA ILE A 50 -7.28 -12.06 15.93
C ILE A 50 -8.31 -12.51 16.98
N GLU A 51 -9.56 -12.09 16.83
CA GLU A 51 -10.67 -12.48 17.74
C GLU A 51 -10.81 -14.01 17.81
N LEU A 52 -10.82 -14.69 16.65
CA LEU A 52 -10.89 -16.15 16.58
C LEU A 52 -9.66 -16.83 17.18
N THR A 53 -8.47 -16.27 16.97
CA THR A 53 -7.22 -16.81 17.53
C THR A 53 -7.23 -16.74 19.06
N GLU A 54 -7.67 -15.62 19.64
CA GLU A 54 -7.83 -15.50 21.09
C GLU A 54 -8.90 -16.46 21.64
N GLU A 55 -10.00 -16.67 20.90
CA GLU A 55 -11.03 -17.64 21.29
C GLU A 55 -10.51 -19.09 21.30
N ILE A 56 -9.60 -19.44 20.40
CA ILE A 56 -9.05 -20.80 20.27
C ILE A 56 -7.95 -21.07 21.31
N LYS A 57 -7.18 -20.05 21.70
CA LYS A 57 -5.97 -20.14 22.53
C LYS A 57 -6.09 -21.02 23.78
N ASP A 58 -7.22 -20.94 24.48
CA ASP A 58 -7.44 -21.64 25.74
C ASP A 58 -8.39 -22.86 25.61
N LYS A 59 -8.82 -23.21 24.39
CA LYS A 59 -9.74 -24.33 24.14
C LYS A 59 -8.99 -25.65 24.00
N THR A 60 -9.57 -26.70 24.55
CA THR A 60 -9.09 -28.07 24.31
C THR A 60 -9.47 -28.47 22.89
N VAL A 61 -8.46 -28.74 22.07
CA VAL A 61 -8.60 -29.06 20.65
C VAL A 61 -8.70 -30.59 20.50
N SER A 62 -9.70 -31.07 19.77
CA SER A 62 -9.78 -32.49 19.43
C SER A 62 -8.68 -32.90 18.44
N ARG A 63 -8.45 -34.21 18.28
CA ARG A 63 -7.45 -34.71 17.32
C ARG A 63 -7.76 -34.32 15.88
N GLU A 64 -9.04 -34.22 15.51
CA GLU A 64 -9.47 -33.80 14.18
C GLU A 64 -9.25 -32.30 13.97
N GLU A 65 -9.57 -31.50 14.99
CA GLU A 65 -9.31 -30.05 14.98
C GLU A 65 -7.82 -29.71 15.02
N THR A 66 -6.95 -30.64 15.45
CA THR A 66 -5.48 -30.45 15.41
C THR A 66 -4.99 -30.27 13.97
N TYR A 67 -5.50 -31.07 13.02
CA TYR A 67 -5.15 -30.91 11.60
C TYR A 67 -5.63 -29.59 11.02
N GLN A 68 -6.84 -29.14 11.41
CA GLN A 68 -7.36 -27.84 10.99
C GLN A 68 -6.56 -26.68 11.61
N LEU A 69 -6.10 -26.85 12.84
CA LEU A 69 -5.26 -25.85 13.51
C LEU A 69 -3.89 -25.72 12.83
N ASP A 70 -3.29 -26.84 12.40
CA ASP A 70 -2.06 -26.82 11.61
C ASP A 70 -2.26 -26.07 10.28
N GLU A 71 -3.36 -26.34 9.57
CA GLU A 71 -3.71 -25.59 8.36
C GLU A 71 -3.89 -24.09 8.63
N ALA A 72 -4.58 -23.74 9.72
CA ALA A 72 -4.77 -22.36 10.12
C ALA A 72 -3.43 -21.67 10.42
N HIS A 73 -2.50 -22.35 11.10
CA HIS A 73 -1.16 -21.82 11.34
C HIS A 73 -0.37 -21.56 10.05
N GLU A 74 -0.46 -22.47 9.06
CA GLU A 74 0.19 -22.25 7.77
C GLU A 74 -0.39 -21.04 7.04
N ILE A 75 -1.72 -20.86 7.05
CA ILE A 75 -2.39 -19.69 6.47
C ILE A 75 -1.91 -18.41 7.15
N LEU A 76 -1.85 -18.38 8.49
CA LEU A 76 -1.38 -17.21 9.25
C LEU A 76 0.09 -16.88 8.96
N ALA A 77 0.95 -17.90 8.86
CA ALA A 77 2.36 -17.73 8.51
C ALA A 77 2.53 -17.09 7.11
N ARG A 78 1.76 -17.55 6.12
CA ARG A 78 1.76 -16.95 4.78
C ARG A 78 1.18 -15.53 4.78
N LEU A 79 0.13 -15.27 5.54
CA LEU A 79 -0.47 -13.95 5.68
C LEU A 79 0.52 -12.92 6.26
N ILE A 80 1.32 -13.31 7.25
CA ILE A 80 2.42 -12.48 7.78
C ILE A 80 3.41 -12.11 6.67
N GLU A 81 3.77 -13.07 5.81
CA GLU A 81 4.67 -12.83 4.70
C GLU A 81 4.06 -11.90 3.64
N HIS A 82 2.77 -12.05 3.32
CA HIS A 82 2.07 -11.11 2.45
C HIS A 82 2.03 -9.70 3.02
N ASN A 83 1.78 -9.53 4.32
CA ASN A 83 1.79 -8.22 4.98
C ASN A 83 3.15 -7.51 4.90
N LYS A 84 4.25 -8.26 5.01
CA LYS A 84 5.60 -7.73 4.80
C LYS A 84 5.79 -7.25 3.36
N LYS A 85 5.31 -8.01 2.38
CA LYS A 85 5.37 -7.64 0.95
C LYS A 85 4.55 -6.39 0.64
N ILE A 86 3.32 -6.29 1.18
CA ILE A 86 2.49 -5.07 1.07
C ILE A 86 3.26 -3.86 1.62
N THR A 87 3.84 -4.00 2.81
CA THR A 87 4.60 -2.93 3.46
C THR A 87 5.82 -2.51 2.64
N ALA A 88 6.56 -3.48 2.08
CA ALA A 88 7.70 -3.22 1.23
C ALA A 88 7.30 -2.49 -0.07
N ALA A 89 6.23 -2.95 -0.72
CA ALA A 89 5.68 -2.30 -1.92
C ALA A 89 5.25 -0.86 -1.61
N ALA A 90 4.58 -0.62 -0.47
CA ALA A 90 4.10 0.70 -0.10
C ALA A 90 5.25 1.68 0.16
N ARG A 91 6.32 1.21 0.80
CA ARG A 91 7.55 2.00 1.00
C ARG A 91 8.21 2.38 -0.33
N ASN A 92 8.25 1.46 -1.29
CA ASN A 92 8.81 1.73 -2.62
C ASN A 92 7.97 2.78 -3.36
N SER A 93 6.65 2.64 -3.37
CA SER A 93 5.74 3.61 -3.98
C SER A 93 5.84 5.00 -3.32
N GLN A 94 5.98 5.05 -1.99
CA GLN A 94 6.21 6.30 -1.26
C GLN A 94 7.53 6.97 -1.65
N ALA A 95 8.62 6.20 -1.80
CA ALA A 95 9.92 6.72 -2.21
C ALA A 95 9.88 7.30 -3.63
N LEU A 96 9.18 6.63 -4.55
CA LEU A 96 8.97 7.11 -5.93
C LEU A 96 8.19 8.43 -5.95
N LEU A 97 7.09 8.52 -5.20
CA LEU A 97 6.29 9.75 -5.08
C LEU A 97 7.11 10.92 -4.52
N LYS A 98 7.93 10.68 -3.48
CA LYS A 98 8.84 11.71 -2.93
C LYS A 98 9.83 12.23 -3.98
N ASN A 99 10.41 11.33 -4.79
CA ASN A 99 11.31 11.71 -5.86
C ASN A 99 10.59 12.53 -6.95
N ASN A 100 9.41 12.11 -7.37
CA ASN A 100 8.62 12.85 -8.36
C ASN A 100 8.27 14.27 -7.88
N MET A 101 7.84 14.42 -6.62
CA MET A 101 7.56 15.73 -6.04
C MET A 101 8.80 16.63 -5.99
N ARG A 102 9.98 16.06 -5.66
CA ARG A 102 11.25 16.79 -5.71
C ARG A 102 11.56 17.27 -7.13
N CYS A 103 11.48 16.38 -8.13
CA CYS A 103 11.71 16.74 -9.53
C CYS A 103 10.72 17.82 -10.01
N MET A 104 9.45 17.76 -9.59
CA MET A 104 8.46 18.80 -9.88
C MET A 104 8.83 20.14 -9.22
N GLY A 105 9.32 20.12 -7.98
CA GLY A 105 9.82 21.30 -7.28
C GLY A 105 11.01 21.94 -7.99
N GLU A 106 12.00 21.12 -8.37
CA GLU A 106 13.18 21.55 -9.13
C GLU A 106 12.77 22.13 -10.50
N SER A 107 11.86 21.46 -11.22
CA SER A 107 11.32 21.93 -12.51
C SER A 107 10.59 23.27 -12.38
N ARG A 108 9.79 23.44 -11.32
CA ARG A 108 9.10 24.71 -11.03
C ARG A 108 10.10 25.83 -10.78
N VAL A 109 11.14 25.61 -9.98
CA VAL A 109 12.19 26.60 -9.71
C VAL A 109 12.87 27.02 -11.02
N ALA A 110 13.27 26.05 -11.85
CA ALA A 110 13.89 26.32 -13.15
C ALA A 110 12.99 27.16 -14.07
N LEU A 111 11.69 26.83 -14.17
CA LEU A 111 10.72 27.59 -14.97
C LEU A 111 10.52 29.03 -14.45
N THR A 112 10.48 29.22 -13.13
CA THR A 112 10.35 30.56 -12.54
C THR A 112 11.60 31.41 -12.75
N GLY A 113 12.80 30.82 -12.63
CA GLY A 113 14.07 31.49 -12.94
C GLY A 113 14.18 31.90 -14.41
N TYR A 114 13.74 31.02 -15.32
CA TYR A 114 13.69 31.31 -16.76
C TYR A 114 12.69 32.44 -17.09
N SER A 115 11.52 32.43 -16.43
CA SER A 115 10.50 33.46 -16.61
C SER A 115 10.94 34.84 -16.11
N GLN A 116 11.66 34.92 -14.97
CA GLN A 116 12.20 36.19 -14.47
C GLN A 116 13.30 36.78 -15.38
N SER A 117 14.14 35.94 -15.97
CA SER A 117 15.19 36.37 -16.91
C SER A 117 14.62 36.84 -18.26
N GLN A 118 13.46 36.32 -18.69
CA GLN A 118 12.71 36.83 -19.87
C GLN A 118 11.96 38.15 -19.60
N ILE A 119 11.39 38.35 -18.40
CA ILE A 119 10.72 39.60 -18.02
C ILE A 119 11.74 40.75 -17.86
N SER A 120 12.93 40.46 -17.32
CA SER A 120 14.04 41.43 -17.26
C SER A 120 14.69 41.71 -18.63
N GLY A 121 14.42 40.88 -19.64
CA GLY A 121 14.91 41.06 -21.01
C GLY A 121 14.31 42.24 -21.76
N LYS A 122 13.20 42.84 -21.31
CA LYS A 122 12.63 44.06 -21.93
C LYS A 122 13.35 45.37 -21.54
N LYS A 123 14.40 45.32 -20.70
CA LYS A 123 15.26 46.48 -20.39
C LYS A 123 16.67 46.42 -21.00
N ALA A 124 17.06 45.34 -21.66
CA ALA A 124 18.35 45.25 -22.34
C ALA A 124 18.19 45.52 -23.85
N GLY A 125 18.33 46.79 -24.22
CA GLY A 125 18.65 47.18 -25.60
C GLY A 125 17.49 47.63 -26.47
N ARG A 126 16.92 48.80 -26.17
CA ARG A 126 16.49 49.69 -27.25
C ARG A 126 17.75 49.96 -28.10
N LEU A 127 17.86 49.35 -29.28
CA LEU A 127 18.89 49.68 -30.27
C LEU A 127 18.65 51.12 -30.73
N ILE A 128 19.22 52.07 -29.98
CA ILE A 128 19.40 53.44 -30.44
C ILE A 128 20.78 53.47 -31.10
N ASN A 129 20.77 53.57 -32.42
CA ASN A 129 21.64 54.40 -33.24
C ASN A 129 21.05 54.31 -34.66
N SER A 130 20.17 55.20 -35.09
CA SER A 130 20.43 56.59 -35.48
C SER A 130 21.79 56.79 -36.17
N SER A 131 21.73 56.87 -37.50
CA SER A 131 22.49 57.82 -38.34
C SER A 131 23.97 57.51 -38.63
N ARG A 132 24.24 56.81 -39.74
CA ARG A 132 24.71 57.40 -41.02
C ARG A 132 24.84 56.32 -42.09
#